data_AF-A0A7S2J7N8-F1
#
_entry.id   AF-A0A7S2J7N8-F1
#
_cell.length_a   1.000
_cell.length_b   1.000
_cell.length_c   1.000
_cell.angle_alpha   90.00
_cell.angle_beta   90.00
_cell.angle_gamma   90.00
#
_symmetry.space_group_name_H-M   'P 1'
#
loop_
_entity.id
_entity.type
_entity.pdbx_description
1 polymer ?
#
loop_
_entity_poly.entity_id
_entity_poly.type
_entity_poly.pdbx_seq_one_letter_code
_entity_poly.pdbx_strand_id
1 'polypeptide(L)'
;NAFELLHFAEARQEAQPSCVSVGMYATYFVKQGAIYVCGSTEEDGDGWGSSPFFGTGALTNAPLLTPTPMVGLASVQIVEVAAAREHVLLREVGGLVYSCGEGHNGALGHGDMISRASPRQITSLERAVQISAARYLSLVVTDGGRLLSCGKDHPNYFFTAAQAQQQPDRGLLGRDIQS
;
A
#
# COMPACT_ATOMS: atom_id res chain seq x y z
N ASN A 1 34.86 -34.91 -7.93
CA ASN A 1 35.85 -34.50 -6.91
C ASN A 1 35.09 -33.76 -5.80
N ALA A 2 35.62 -33.62 -4.58
CA ALA A 2 34.92 -32.93 -3.49
C ALA A 2 34.72 -31.41 -3.73
N PHE A 3 35.31 -30.86 -4.79
CA PHE A 3 35.30 -29.43 -5.13
C PHE A 3 34.11 -29.05 -6.03
N GLU A 4 33.61 -29.96 -6.86
CA GLU A 4 32.39 -29.75 -7.66
C GLU A 4 31.11 -29.87 -6.82
N LEU A 5 31.11 -30.70 -5.77
CA LEU A 5 29.95 -30.81 -4.87
C LEU A 5 29.77 -29.58 -3.97
N LEU A 6 30.82 -28.80 -3.73
CA LEU A 6 30.75 -27.50 -3.03
C LEU A 6 30.21 -26.37 -3.92
N HIS A 7 30.38 -26.45 -5.24
CA HIS A 7 29.80 -25.48 -6.18
C HIS A 7 28.30 -25.68 -6.42
N PHE A 8 27.75 -26.86 -6.11
CA PHE A 8 26.30 -27.11 -6.12
C PHE A 8 25.61 -26.79 -4.79
N ALA A 9 26.36 -26.71 -3.68
CA ALA A 9 25.82 -26.33 -2.37
C ALA A 9 25.62 -24.81 -2.21
N GLU A 10 26.27 -24.01 -3.06
CA GLU A 10 26.01 -22.57 -3.23
C GLU A 10 25.08 -22.31 -4.43
N ALA A 11 24.16 -23.23 -4.72
CA ALA A 11 22.93 -22.85 -5.39
C ALA A 11 22.32 -21.73 -4.54
N ARG A 12 22.46 -20.49 -5.01
CA ARG A 12 21.99 -19.26 -4.35
C ARG A 12 20.69 -19.60 -3.64
N GLN A 13 20.72 -19.65 -2.31
CA GLN A 13 19.51 -19.81 -1.54
C GLN A 13 18.72 -18.53 -1.81
N GLU A 14 17.88 -18.58 -2.84
CA GLU A 14 17.11 -17.42 -3.26
C GLU A 14 16.28 -17.03 -2.05
N ALA A 15 16.56 -15.85 -1.51
CA ALA A 15 15.92 -15.40 -0.30
C ALA A 15 14.40 -15.47 -0.49
N GLN A 16 13.75 -16.23 0.38
CA GLN A 16 12.31 -16.44 0.34
C GLN A 16 11.59 -15.13 0.67
N PRO A 17 10.37 -14.92 0.16
CA PRO A 17 9.56 -13.78 0.56
C PRO A 17 9.34 -13.78 2.08
N SER A 18 9.55 -12.66 2.74
CA SER A 18 9.32 -12.50 4.18
C SER A 18 7.86 -12.18 4.50
N CYS A 19 7.14 -11.55 3.57
CA CYS A 19 5.69 -11.35 3.65
C CYS A 19 5.08 -11.20 2.25
N VAL A 20 3.79 -11.47 2.15
CA VAL A 20 2.99 -11.36 0.93
C VAL A 20 1.63 -10.73 1.27
N SER A 21 1.09 -9.94 0.34
CA SER A 21 -0.23 -9.34 0.42
C SER A 21 -0.87 -9.38 -0.96
N VAL A 22 -2.17 -9.68 -1.01
CA VAL A 22 -2.90 -9.85 -2.26
C VAL A 22 -4.00 -8.81 -2.31
N GLY A 23 -3.92 -7.91 -3.29
CA GLY A 23 -5.02 -7.05 -3.70
C GLY A 23 -5.88 -7.74 -4.75
N MET A 24 -6.87 -7.05 -5.29
CA MET A 24 -7.81 -7.65 -6.25
C MET A 24 -7.12 -8.14 -7.54
N TYR A 25 -6.19 -7.34 -8.08
CA TYR A 25 -5.52 -7.62 -9.34
C TYR A 25 -3.99 -7.69 -9.24
N ALA A 26 -3.45 -7.45 -8.04
CA ALA A 26 -2.01 -7.37 -7.82
C ALA A 26 -1.61 -8.12 -6.56
N THR A 27 -0.50 -8.85 -6.65
CA THR A 27 0.18 -9.46 -5.51
C THR A 27 1.44 -8.68 -5.21
N TYR A 28 1.64 -8.37 -3.94
CA TYR A 28 2.79 -7.67 -3.42
C TYR A 28 3.54 -8.60 -2.49
N PHE A 29 4.86 -8.60 -2.55
CA PHE A 29 5.67 -9.38 -1.63
C PHE A 29 7.00 -8.71 -1.33
N VAL A 30 7.53 -9.00 -0.15
CA VAL A 30 8.79 -8.44 0.33
C VAL A 30 9.87 -9.51 0.30
N LYS A 31 11.03 -9.16 -0.25
CA LYS A 31 12.23 -10.00 -0.27
C LYS A 31 13.41 -9.14 0.18
N GLN A 32 14.07 -9.53 1.27
CA GLN A 32 15.21 -8.81 1.85
C GLN A 32 14.92 -7.32 2.12
N GLY A 33 13.68 -6.99 2.54
CA GLY A 33 13.25 -5.62 2.80
C GLY A 33 12.82 -4.81 1.57
N ALA A 34 13.11 -5.29 0.36
CA ALA A 34 12.62 -4.69 -0.88
C ALA A 34 11.25 -5.25 -1.24
N ILE A 35 10.39 -4.43 -1.83
CA ILE A 35 9.04 -4.82 -2.23
C ILE A 35 8.90 -4.96 -3.75
N TYR A 36 8.20 -6.01 -4.15
CA TYR A 36 7.92 -6.36 -5.52
C TYR A 36 6.42 -6.51 -5.72
N VAL A 37 5.97 -6.23 -6.94
CA VAL A 37 4.58 -6.37 -7.38
C VAL A 37 4.52 -7.14 -8.69
N CYS A 38 3.54 -8.02 -8.81
CA CYS A 38 3.10 -8.62 -10.06
C CYS A 38 1.57 -8.66 -10.09
N GLY A 39 0.97 -8.65 -11.27
CA GLY A 39 -0.48 -8.51 -11.37
C GLY A 39 -0.95 -8.08 -12.75
N SER A 40 -2.26 -7.97 -12.92
CA SER A 40 -2.87 -7.49 -14.14
C SER A 40 -3.72 -6.27 -13.87
N THR A 41 -4.14 -5.63 -14.95
CA THR A 41 -5.18 -4.62 -14.96
C THR A 41 -6.37 -5.14 -15.77
N GLU A 42 -6.70 -6.42 -15.66
CA GLU A 42 -7.80 -6.96 -16.46
C GLU A 42 -9.13 -6.37 -15.97
N GLU A 43 -9.91 -5.87 -16.91
CA GLU A 43 -11.29 -5.45 -16.66
C GLU A 43 -12.15 -6.72 -16.61
N ASP A 44 -12.58 -7.13 -15.42
CA ASP A 44 -13.50 -8.28 -15.25
C ASP A 44 -14.93 -7.98 -15.75
N GLY A 45 -15.13 -7.02 -16.66
CA GLY A 45 -16.45 -6.62 -17.15
C GLY A 45 -17.38 -6.07 -16.07
N ASP A 46 -16.89 -5.85 -14.84
CA ASP A 46 -17.65 -5.35 -13.68
C ASP A 46 -17.91 -3.84 -13.75
N GLY A 47 -17.33 -3.15 -14.73
CA GLY A 47 -17.49 -1.71 -14.97
C GLY A 47 -16.76 -0.82 -13.96
N TRP A 48 -16.00 -1.40 -13.03
CA TRP A 48 -15.27 -0.65 -12.01
C TRP A 48 -13.80 -0.44 -12.37
N GLY A 49 -13.35 -1.00 -13.48
CA GLY A 49 -12.01 -0.79 -14.05
C GLY A 49 -10.87 -1.31 -13.16
N SER A 50 -9.75 -1.59 -13.79
CA SER A 50 -8.49 -1.87 -13.12
C SER A 50 -7.71 -0.60 -12.81
N SER A 51 -6.95 -0.58 -11.72
CA SER A 51 -6.07 0.53 -11.38
C SER A 51 -4.69 0.40 -12.05
N PRO A 52 -4.21 1.39 -12.83
CA PRO A 52 -2.84 1.38 -13.38
C PRO A 52 -1.77 1.72 -12.33
N PHE A 53 -2.15 1.91 -11.06
CA PHE A 53 -1.26 2.40 -10.01
C PHE A 53 -0.64 1.24 -9.19
N PHE A 54 0.40 0.62 -9.74
CA PHE A 54 1.10 -0.49 -9.07
C PHE A 54 2.20 -0.07 -8.08
N GLY A 55 2.52 1.22 -7.99
CA GLY A 55 3.63 1.70 -7.16
C GLY A 55 5.01 1.58 -7.81
N THR A 56 5.08 1.27 -9.11
CA THR A 56 6.32 1.17 -9.89
C THR A 56 6.77 2.52 -10.48
N GLY A 57 6.00 3.60 -10.27
CA GLY A 57 6.24 4.93 -10.85
C GLY A 57 5.74 5.08 -12.30
N ALA A 58 5.48 3.97 -13.00
CA ALA A 58 4.86 3.98 -14.32
C ALA A 58 3.35 3.65 -14.20
N LEU A 59 2.54 4.36 -14.99
CA LEU A 59 1.13 4.01 -15.17
C LEU A 59 1.04 3.04 -16.35
N THR A 60 0.50 1.85 -16.11
CA THR A 60 0.40 0.82 -17.15
C THR A 60 -0.90 0.03 -17.02
N ASN A 61 -1.51 -0.26 -18.17
CA ASN A 61 -2.62 -1.22 -18.31
C ASN A 61 -2.13 -2.56 -18.90
N ALA A 62 -0.82 -2.73 -19.06
CA ALA A 62 -0.23 -4.01 -19.41
C ALA A 62 0.03 -4.81 -18.13
N PRO A 63 -0.18 -6.14 -18.15
CA PRO A 63 0.07 -6.98 -16.99
C PRO A 63 1.56 -6.99 -16.61
N LEU A 64 1.82 -6.92 -15.31
CA LEU A 64 3.13 -7.15 -14.71
C LEU A 64 3.34 -8.66 -14.51
N LEU A 65 3.75 -9.32 -15.59
CA LEU A 65 3.94 -10.78 -15.64
C LEU A 65 5.15 -11.28 -14.85
N THR A 66 6.08 -10.39 -14.51
CA THR A 66 7.25 -10.68 -13.68
C THR A 66 7.28 -9.77 -12.47
N PRO A 67 7.80 -10.24 -11.32
CA PRO A 67 7.97 -9.41 -10.15
C PRO A 67 8.76 -8.15 -10.45
N THR A 68 8.09 -7.01 -10.34
CA THR A 68 8.63 -5.70 -10.64
C THR A 68 8.87 -4.94 -9.34
N PRO A 69 10.08 -4.41 -9.08
CA PRO A 69 10.35 -3.67 -7.85
C PRO A 69 9.55 -2.36 -7.82
N MET A 70 9.00 -2.01 -6.65
CA MET A 70 8.43 -0.66 -6.46
C MET A 70 9.55 0.37 -6.34
N VAL A 71 9.34 1.56 -6.89
CA VAL A 71 10.36 2.61 -6.95
C VAL A 71 10.24 3.57 -5.77
N GLY A 72 11.32 4.29 -5.45
CA GLY A 72 11.33 5.28 -4.36
C GLY A 72 11.51 4.71 -2.95
N LEU A 73 11.85 3.41 -2.84
CA LEU A 73 12.02 2.70 -1.56
C LEU A 73 13.41 2.07 -1.39
N ALA A 74 14.41 2.49 -2.18
CA ALA A 74 15.72 1.81 -2.22
C ALA A 74 16.47 1.77 -0.86
N SER A 75 16.21 2.72 0.03
CA SER A 75 16.79 2.79 1.38
C SER A 75 15.78 2.49 2.48
N VAL A 76 14.61 1.93 2.14
CA VAL A 76 13.48 1.71 3.06
C VAL A 76 13.29 0.22 3.23
N GLN A 77 13.39 -0.28 4.47
CA GLN A 77 13.24 -1.70 4.76
C GLN A 77 11.79 -2.06 5.09
N ILE A 78 11.03 -2.50 4.09
CA ILE A 78 9.63 -2.90 4.27
C ILE A 78 9.54 -4.21 5.05
N VAL A 79 8.61 -4.28 5.99
CA VAL A 79 8.36 -5.46 6.83
C VAL A 79 6.92 -5.96 6.77
N GLU A 80 5.98 -5.11 6.36
CA GLU A 80 4.56 -5.46 6.25
C GLU A 80 3.93 -4.74 5.06
N VAL A 81 2.96 -5.41 4.43
CA VAL A 81 2.23 -4.93 3.27
C VAL A 81 0.75 -5.23 3.45
N ALA A 82 -0.10 -4.23 3.22
CA ALA A 82 -1.54 -4.40 3.17
C ALA A 82 -2.08 -3.84 1.84
N ALA A 83 -2.54 -4.72 0.96
CA ALA A 83 -3.04 -4.37 -0.35
C ALA A 83 -4.58 -4.45 -0.41
N ALA A 84 -5.20 -3.44 -1.01
CA ALA A 84 -6.61 -3.42 -1.39
C ALA A 84 -6.75 -3.48 -2.92
N ARG A 85 -7.97 -3.28 -3.45
CA ARG A 85 -8.18 -3.13 -4.90
C ARG A 85 -7.48 -1.90 -5.45
N GLU A 86 -7.60 -0.77 -4.74
CA GLU A 86 -7.24 0.53 -5.30
C GLU A 86 -5.90 1.07 -4.82
N HIS A 87 -5.40 0.61 -3.67
CA HIS A 87 -4.20 1.15 -3.04
C HIS A 87 -3.48 0.09 -2.21
N VAL A 88 -2.26 0.43 -1.81
CA VAL A 88 -1.42 -0.39 -0.96
C VAL A 88 -0.80 0.45 0.14
N LEU A 89 -0.77 -0.10 1.35
CA LEU A 89 -0.04 0.41 2.50
C LEU A 89 1.20 -0.43 2.74
N LEU A 90 2.32 0.23 3.04
CA LEU A 90 3.61 -0.39 3.33
C LEU A 90 4.09 0.11 4.68
N ARG A 91 4.56 -0.79 5.54
CA ARG A 91 5.21 -0.41 6.79
C ARG A 91 6.68 -0.80 6.76
N GLU A 92 7.52 0.16 7.08
CA GLU A 92 8.95 -0.03 7.26
C GLU A 92 9.28 -0.57 8.66
N VAL A 93 10.44 -1.21 8.85
CA VAL A 93 10.97 -1.69 10.14
C VAL A 93 10.95 -0.61 11.25
N GLY A 94 11.11 0.66 10.88
CA GLY A 94 11.01 1.82 11.78
C GLY A 94 9.58 2.21 12.19
N GLY A 95 8.57 1.55 11.63
CA GLY A 95 7.15 1.87 11.81
C GLY A 95 6.67 3.08 11.00
N LEU A 96 7.48 3.59 10.07
CA LEU A 96 7.01 4.56 9.08
C LEU A 96 6.08 3.87 8.09
N VAL A 97 5.03 4.58 7.68
CA VAL A 97 4.03 4.07 6.73
C VAL A 97 4.11 4.84 5.42
N TYR A 98 4.05 4.10 4.32
CA TYR A 98 4.02 4.60 2.97
C TYR A 98 2.75 4.12 2.28
N SER A 99 2.23 4.90 1.34
CA SER A 99 1.07 4.52 0.53
C SER A 99 1.21 4.97 -0.91
N CYS A 100 0.63 4.19 -1.82
CA CYS A 100 0.44 4.53 -3.22
C CYS A 100 -0.76 3.79 -3.80
N GLY A 101 -1.18 4.18 -5.00
CA GLY A 101 -2.42 3.71 -5.61
C GLY A 101 -3.31 4.86 -6.03
N GLU A 102 -4.59 4.58 -6.13
CA GLU A 102 -5.61 5.60 -6.35
C GLU A 102 -5.86 6.43 -5.09
N GLY A 103 -5.96 7.75 -5.27
CA GLY A 103 -6.20 8.70 -4.20
C GLY A 103 -7.67 8.92 -3.87
N HIS A 104 -8.60 8.33 -4.64
CA HIS A 104 -10.03 8.52 -4.47
C HIS A 104 -10.46 8.20 -3.03
N ASN A 105 -11.37 9.01 -2.48
CA ASN A 105 -11.84 8.95 -1.09
C ASN A 105 -10.75 9.22 -0.03
N GLY A 106 -9.51 9.59 -0.41
CA GLY A 106 -8.46 9.93 0.55
C GLY A 106 -7.86 8.73 1.29
N ALA A 107 -8.01 7.51 0.75
CA ALA A 107 -7.50 6.27 1.36
C ALA A 107 -5.97 6.22 1.50
N LEU A 108 -5.25 7.11 0.80
CA LEU A 108 -3.79 7.25 0.94
C LEU A 108 -3.38 8.07 2.18
N GLY A 109 -4.30 8.76 2.86
CA GLY A 109 -4.01 9.43 4.13
C GLY A 109 -3.06 10.64 4.06
N HIS A 110 -2.81 11.19 2.87
CA HIS A 110 -1.90 12.32 2.68
C HIS A 110 -2.54 13.71 2.89
N GLY A 111 -3.82 13.78 3.26
CA GLY A 111 -4.57 15.03 3.39
C GLY A 111 -5.10 15.57 2.05
N ASP A 112 -5.06 14.76 0.99
CA ASP A 112 -5.61 15.06 -0.33
C ASP A 112 -6.23 13.79 -0.96
N MET A 113 -6.86 13.92 -2.13
CA MET A 113 -7.43 12.80 -2.90
C MET A 113 -6.60 12.48 -4.17
N ILE A 114 -5.31 12.80 -4.17
CA ILE A 114 -4.44 12.69 -5.36
C ILE A 114 -3.90 11.27 -5.49
N SER A 115 -4.05 10.65 -6.65
CA SER A 115 -3.45 9.33 -6.93
C SER A 115 -1.92 9.41 -7.01
N ARG A 116 -1.25 8.34 -6.58
CA ARG A 116 0.21 8.29 -6.46
C ARG A 116 0.74 7.03 -7.14
N ALA A 117 1.53 7.21 -8.19
CA ALA A 117 2.14 6.11 -8.96
C ALA A 117 3.32 5.45 -8.25
N SER A 118 3.88 6.09 -7.22
CA SER A 118 4.97 5.58 -6.39
C SER A 118 4.67 5.76 -4.90
N PRO A 119 5.18 4.88 -4.04
CA PRO A 119 5.10 5.00 -2.58
C PRO A 119 5.51 6.38 -2.10
N ARG A 120 4.66 6.99 -1.26
CA ARG A 120 4.96 8.23 -0.55
C ARG A 120 4.77 8.02 0.94
N GLN A 121 5.68 8.55 1.74
CA GLN A 121 5.56 8.52 3.20
C GLN A 121 4.34 9.33 3.66
N ILE A 122 3.62 8.79 4.64
CA ILE A 122 2.50 9.46 5.31
C ILE A 122 3.06 10.15 6.54
N THR A 123 3.48 11.41 6.39
CA THR A 123 4.22 12.15 7.43
C THR A 123 3.36 12.57 8.63
N SER A 124 2.02 12.48 8.52
CA SER A 124 1.08 12.77 9.59
C SER A 124 0.92 11.62 10.61
N LEU A 125 1.47 10.44 10.32
CA LEU A 125 1.39 9.28 11.18
C LEU A 125 2.54 9.21 12.18
N GLU A 126 2.20 8.85 13.41
CA GLU A 126 3.16 8.34 14.37
C GLU A 126 3.61 6.92 14.00
N ARG A 127 4.55 6.38 14.78
CA ARG A 127 5.09 5.05 14.58
C ARG A 127 3.97 4.00 14.60
N ALA A 128 3.83 3.28 13.49
CA ALA A 128 2.87 2.20 13.32
C ALA A 128 3.42 0.84 13.77
N VAL A 129 2.56 0.03 14.35
CA VAL A 129 2.82 -1.38 14.71
C VAL A 129 2.06 -2.37 13.84
N GLN A 130 1.02 -1.92 13.14
CA GLN A 130 0.23 -2.75 12.23
C GLN A 130 -0.48 -1.89 11.19
N ILE A 131 -0.69 -2.46 10.00
CA ILE A 131 -1.45 -1.82 8.91
C ILE A 131 -2.52 -2.77 8.37
N SER A 132 -3.61 -2.21 7.85
CA SER A 132 -4.62 -2.98 7.11
C SER A 132 -5.26 -2.10 6.04
N ALA A 133 -5.63 -2.70 4.92
CA ALA A 133 -6.23 -2.02 3.78
C ALA A 133 -7.48 -2.79 3.35
N ALA A 134 -8.56 -2.06 3.10
CA ALA A 134 -9.80 -2.54 2.54
C ALA A 134 -10.24 -1.60 1.41
N ARG A 135 -11.34 -1.94 0.72
CA ARG A 135 -11.84 -1.13 -0.39
C ARG A 135 -12.06 0.32 0.05
N TYR A 136 -11.27 1.25 -0.50
CA TYR A 136 -11.23 2.67 -0.13
C TYR A 136 -10.98 3.00 1.35
N LEU A 137 -10.49 2.07 2.18
CA LEU A 137 -10.27 2.29 3.62
C LEU A 137 -8.87 1.83 4.02
N SER A 138 -8.17 2.68 4.76
CA SER A 138 -6.86 2.40 5.36
C SER A 138 -6.95 2.45 6.86
N LEU A 139 -6.35 1.46 7.53
CA LEU A 139 -6.27 1.35 8.98
C LEU A 139 -4.82 1.25 9.43
N VAL A 140 -4.49 1.94 10.51
CA VAL A 140 -3.16 1.93 11.14
C VAL A 140 -3.32 1.80 12.65
N VAL A 141 -2.56 0.89 13.26
CA VAL A 141 -2.41 0.83 14.72
C VAL A 141 -1.07 1.47 15.08
N THR A 142 -1.09 2.48 15.95
CA THR A 142 0.15 3.12 16.44
C THR A 142 0.75 2.33 17.60
N ASP A 143 2.04 2.54 17.88
CA ASP A 143 2.72 1.96 19.05
C ASP A 143 2.11 2.40 20.40
N GLY A 144 1.54 3.61 20.46
CA GLY A 144 0.69 4.09 21.56
C GLY A 144 -0.68 3.41 21.68
N GLY A 145 -0.98 2.39 20.88
CA GLY A 145 -2.22 1.60 20.96
C GLY A 145 -3.46 2.26 20.35
N ARG A 146 -3.29 3.30 19.52
CA ARG A 146 -4.41 4.00 18.88
C ARG A 146 -4.71 3.39 17.52
N LEU A 147 -5.99 3.16 17.24
CA LEU A 147 -6.48 2.82 15.90
C LEU A 147 -6.81 4.10 15.13
N LEU A 148 -6.16 4.27 13.99
CA LEU A 148 -6.36 5.37 13.06
C LEU A 148 -6.96 4.85 11.76
N SER A 149 -7.82 5.65 11.15
CA SER A 149 -8.48 5.34 9.88
C SER A 149 -8.45 6.53 8.93
N CYS A 150 -8.37 6.30 7.63
CA CYS A 150 -8.62 7.30 6.58
C CYS A 150 -9.26 6.63 5.36
N GLY A 151 -9.91 7.41 4.49
CA GLY A 151 -10.56 6.88 3.29
C GLY A 151 -12.06 7.17 3.23
N LYS A 152 -12.83 6.24 2.67
CA LYS A 152 -14.27 6.37 2.49
C LYS A 152 -14.99 6.61 3.81
N ASP A 153 -15.85 7.63 3.86
CA ASP A 153 -16.60 8.06 5.05
C ASP A 153 -15.69 8.56 6.21
N HIS A 154 -14.42 8.85 5.88
CA HIS A 154 -13.37 9.28 6.78
C HIS A 154 -12.66 10.52 6.16
N PRO A 155 -12.04 11.40 6.95
CA PRO A 155 -11.08 12.36 6.43
C PRO A 155 -10.02 11.71 5.55
N ASN A 156 -9.47 12.51 4.64
CA ASN A 156 -8.36 12.13 3.76
C ASN A 156 -6.99 12.07 4.48
N TYR A 157 -7.00 12.10 5.81
CA TYR A 157 -5.86 11.93 6.71
C TYR A 157 -6.24 10.96 7.84
N PHE A 158 -5.25 10.33 8.44
CA PHE A 158 -5.47 9.39 9.54
C PHE A 158 -5.96 10.09 10.81
N PHE A 159 -7.06 9.60 11.36
CA PHE A 159 -7.65 10.12 12.60
C PHE A 159 -8.29 8.99 13.42
N THR A 160 -8.51 9.28 14.70
CA THR A 160 -9.16 8.37 15.67
C THR A 160 -10.68 8.56 15.70
N ALA A 161 -11.41 7.54 16.16
CA ALA A 161 -12.84 7.65 16.46
C ALA A 161 -13.15 8.77 17.47
N ALA A 162 -12.25 9.01 18.45
CA ALA A 162 -12.42 10.09 19.43
C ALA A 162 -12.37 11.49 18.78
N GLN A 163 -11.52 11.67 17.76
CA GLN A 163 -11.46 12.92 16.98
C GLN A 163 -12.70 13.09 16.08
N ALA A 164 -13.28 11.98 15.58
CA ALA A 164 -14.51 11.98 14.78
C ALA A 164 -15.69 12.61 15.54
N GLN A 165 -15.87 12.21 16.80
CA GLN A 165 -16.99 12.66 17.64
C GLN A 165 -16.92 14.14 18.01
N GLN A 166 -15.73 14.74 17.94
CA GLN A 166 -15.51 16.15 18.26
C GLN A 166 -15.65 17.08 17.04
N GLN A 167 -15.74 16.53 15.81
CA GLN A 167 -15.84 17.30 14.56
C GLN A 167 -16.82 16.67 13.55
N PRO A 168 -18.14 16.61 13.85
CA PRO A 168 -19.13 15.97 12.98
C PRO A 168 -19.28 16.64 11.59
N ASP A 169 -18.95 17.92 11.46
CA ASP A 169 -19.24 18.70 10.24
C ASP A 169 -18.11 18.74 9.19
N ARG A 170 -16.96 18.09 9.44
CA ARG A 170 -15.82 18.11 8.48
C ARG A 170 -15.77 16.90 7.54
N GLY A 171 -16.65 15.91 7.72
CA GLY A 171 -16.72 14.68 6.90
C GLY A 171 -17.64 14.75 5.68
N LEU A 172 -18.28 15.90 5.39
CA LEU A 172 -19.27 16.03 4.31
C LEU A 172 -18.92 17.06 3.23
N LEU A 173 -17.65 17.47 3.09
CA LEU A 173 -17.20 18.32 1.97
C LEU A 173 -17.03 17.50 0.66
N GLY A 174 -18.08 16.76 0.29
CA GLY A 174 -18.18 15.98 -0.94
C GLY A 174 -19.62 15.78 -1.44
N ARG A 175 -20.60 16.52 -0.92
CA ARG A 175 -21.95 16.60 -1.51
C ARG A 175 -22.32 18.05 -1.80
N ASP A 176 -21.70 18.59 -2.84
CA ASP A 176 -22.37 19.57 -3.71
C ASP A 176 -22.35 19.00 -5.13
N ILE A 177 -23.32 18.13 -5.40
CA ILE A 177 -23.83 17.91 -6.76
C ILE A 177 -25.28 18.38 -6.71
N GLN A 178 -25.50 19.69 -6.87
CA GLN A 178 -26.69 20.27 -7.50
C GLN A 178 -26.36 21.68 -8.01
N SER A 179 -26.07 21.79 -9.30
CA SER A 179 -26.68 22.76 -10.23
C SER A 179 -26.38 22.35 -11.66
#